data_AF-A0A1L3Q4J4-F1
#
_entry.id   AF-A0A1L3Q4J4-F1
#
_cell.length_a   1.000
_cell.length_b   1.000
_cell.length_c   1.000
_cell.angle_alpha   90.00
_cell.angle_beta   90.00
_cell.angle_gamma   90.00
#
_symmetry.space_group_name_H-M   'P 1'
#
loop_
_entity.id
_entity.type
_entity.pdbx_description
1 polymer ?
#
loop_
_entity_poly.entity_id
_entity_poly.type
_entity_poly.pdbx_seq_one_letter_code
_entity_poly.pdbx_strand_id
1 'polypeptide(L)'
;MLSVNTKDVIEQCTQVLEHIANDNSVPRNIRRSATEVVEKLNDDSEALFLRASSSISILEDISNDPNIPLHTRTLIWNVASQLETIPVDE
;
A
#
# COMPACT_ATOMS: atom_id res chain seq x y z
N MET A 1 20.23 9.10 -13.89
CA MET A 1 18.82 8.93 -13.47
C MET A 1 18.85 7.81 -12.45
N LEU A 2 18.61 8.12 -11.17
CA LEU A 2 18.56 7.08 -10.13
C LEU A 2 17.41 6.16 -10.53
N SER A 3 17.72 4.95 -10.98
CA SER A 3 16.75 3.87 -11.06
C SER A 3 16.26 3.67 -9.64
N VAL A 4 15.12 4.27 -9.30
CA VAL A 4 14.32 3.86 -8.15
C VAL A 4 14.20 2.35 -8.31
N ASN A 5 14.76 1.60 -7.37
CA ASN A 5 14.62 0.16 -7.41
C ASN A 5 13.18 -0.11 -6.98
N THR A 6 12.31 -0.19 -7.99
CA THR A 6 10.89 -0.48 -7.86
C THR A 6 10.63 -1.65 -6.91
N LYS A 7 11.50 -2.67 -6.93
CA LYS A 7 11.42 -3.80 -6.01
C LYS A 7 11.59 -3.40 -4.55
N ASP A 8 12.57 -2.54 -4.25
CA ASP A 8 12.82 -2.05 -2.90
C ASP A 8 11.65 -1.19 -2.40
N VAL A 9 11.03 -0.40 -3.30
CA VAL A 9 9.81 0.36 -2.99
C VAL A 9 8.66 -0.57 -2.63
N ILE A 10 8.41 -1.60 -3.45
CA ILE A 10 7.36 -2.58 -3.18
C ILE A 10 7.61 -3.30 -1.86
N GLU A 11 8.85 -3.72 -1.60
CA GLU A 11 9.22 -4.40 -0.35
C GLU A 11 9.02 -3.50 0.89
N GLN A 12 9.38 -2.22 0.81
CA GLN A 12 9.14 -1.27 1.90
C GLN A 12 7.64 -1.04 2.13
N CYS A 13 6.87 -0.89 1.05
CA CYS A 13 5.42 -0.74 1.13
C CYS A 13 4.74 -1.97 1.76
N THR A 14 5.11 -3.18 1.32
CA THR A 14 4.53 -4.42 1.87
C THR A 14 4.87 -4.60 3.34
N GLN A 15 6.11 -4.31 3.77
CA GLN A 15 6.49 -4.37 5.19
C GLN A 15 5.64 -3.43 6.07
N VAL A 16 5.39 -2.20 5.61
CA VAL A 16 4.54 -1.25 6.35
C VAL A 16 3.10 -1.73 6.42
N LEU A 17 2.55 -2.25 5.32
CA LEU A 17 1.18 -2.76 5.27
C LEU A 17 0.99 -4.03 6.10
N GLU A 18 1.97 -4.93 6.12
CA GLU A 18 1.99 -6.10 6.99
C GLU A 18 2.02 -5.71 8.47
N HIS A 19 2.78 -4.66 8.82
CA HIS A 19 2.75 -4.11 10.17
C HIS A 19 1.35 -3.64 10.55
N ILE A 20 0.68 -2.89 9.67
CA ILE A 20 -0.71 -2.43 9.89
C ILE A 20 -1.67 -3.62 10.00
N ALA A 21 -1.55 -4.61 9.13
CA ALA A 21 -2.41 -5.80 9.10
C ALA A 21 -2.35 -6.62 10.40
N ASN A 22 -1.20 -6.60 11.08
CA ASN A 22 -0.97 -7.33 12.33
C ASN A 22 -1.19 -6.49 13.60
N ASP A 23 -1.46 -5.19 13.48
CA ASP A 23 -1.67 -4.31 14.63
C ASP A 23 -3.11 -4.40 15.16
N ASN A 24 -3.29 -5.03 16.32
CA ASN A 24 -4.60 -5.18 16.97
C ASN A 24 -5.26 -3.85 17.41
N SER A 25 -4.52 -2.73 17.43
CA SER A 25 -5.06 -1.40 17.68
C SER A 25 -5.77 -0.78 16.47
N VAL A 26 -5.54 -1.32 15.27
CA VAL A 26 -6.13 -0.87 14.00
C VAL A 26 -7.46 -1.58 13.75
N PRO A 27 -8.56 -0.91 13.34
CA PRO A 27 -9.83 -1.56 13.02
C PRO A 27 -9.73 -2.69 11.97
N ARG A 28 -10.53 -3.75 12.15
CA ARG A 28 -10.46 -4.99 11.35
C ARG A 28 -10.61 -4.76 9.84
N ASN A 29 -11.44 -3.82 9.41
CA ASN A 29 -11.62 -3.50 8.00
C ASN A 29 -10.34 -2.92 7.38
N ILE A 30 -9.67 -1.99 8.07
CA ILE A 30 -8.42 -1.38 7.62
C ILE A 30 -7.30 -2.43 7.55
N ARG A 31 -7.20 -3.31 8.55
CA ARG A 31 -6.23 -4.42 8.52
C ARG A 31 -6.46 -5.35 7.34
N ARG A 32 -7.73 -5.67 7.04
CA ARG A 32 -8.09 -6.49 5.89
C ARG A 32 -7.68 -5.83 4.57
N SER A 33 -7.96 -4.55 4.40
CA SER A 33 -7.56 -3.81 3.19
C SER A 33 -6.04 -3.71 3.07
N ALA A 34 -5.29 -3.56 4.18
CA ALA A 34 -3.84 -3.61 4.14
C ALA A 34 -3.33 -4.97 3.63
N THR A 35 -3.92 -6.08 4.09
CA THR A 35 -3.62 -7.43 3.56
C THR A 35 -3.95 -7.56 2.07
N GLU A 36 -5.12 -7.07 1.66
CA GLU A 36 -5.54 -7.07 0.25
C GLU A 36 -4.55 -6.33 -0.65
N VAL A 37 -4.04 -5.18 -0.20
CA VAL A 37 -3.01 -4.43 -0.93
C VAL A 37 -1.70 -5.23 -1.02
N VAL A 38 -1.28 -5.90 0.05
CA VAL A 38 -0.08 -6.76 0.02
C VAL A 38 -0.25 -7.91 -0.99
N GLU A 39 -1.41 -8.56 -1.02
CA GLU A 39 -1.73 -9.60 -1.99
C GLU A 39 -1.69 -9.05 -3.42
N LYS A 40 -2.29 -7.88 -3.65
CA LYS A 40 -2.33 -7.21 -4.96
C LYS A 40 -0.94 -6.85 -5.46
N LEU A 41 -0.07 -6.30 -4.61
CA LEU A 41 1.30 -5.94 -5.00
C LEU A 41 2.14 -7.18 -5.36
N ASN A 42 1.87 -8.32 -4.74
CA ASN A 42 2.56 -9.59 -5.01
C ASN A 42 1.94 -10.42 -6.16
N ASP A 43 0.86 -9.94 -6.79
CA ASP A 43 0.20 -10.66 -7.89
C ASP A 43 0.93 -10.47 -9.23
N ASP A 44 1.87 -11.38 -9.52
CA ASP A 44 2.64 -11.34 -10.77
C ASP A 44 1.83 -11.64 -12.05
N SER A 45 0.51 -11.88 -11.95
CA SER A 45 -0.36 -11.99 -13.12
C SER A 45 -0.72 -10.63 -13.74
N GLU A 46 -0.57 -9.53 -13.00
CA GLU A 46 -0.84 -8.16 -13.45
C GLU A 46 0.45 -7.33 -13.62
N ALA A 47 0.44 -6.40 -14.56
CA ALA A 47 1.53 -5.43 -14.70
C ALA A 47 1.68 -4.60 -13.42
N LEU A 48 2.92 -4.30 -13.03
CA LEU A 48 3.19 -3.68 -11.73
C LEU A 48 2.54 -2.30 -11.56
N PHE A 49 2.49 -1.49 -12.61
CA PHE A 49 1.81 -0.19 -12.55
C PHE A 49 0.29 -0.33 -12.30
N LEU A 50 -0.35 -1.38 -12.82
CA LEU A 50 -1.78 -1.66 -12.58
C LEU A 50 -2.00 -2.09 -11.13
N ARG A 51 -1.11 -2.95 -10.60
CA ARG A 51 -1.11 -3.33 -9.19
C ARG A 51 -0.93 -2.11 -8.28
N ALA A 52 0.02 -1.24 -8.59
CA ALA A 52 0.27 -0.02 -7.82
C ALA A 52 -0.93 0.94 -7.87
N SER A 53 -1.50 1.19 -9.05
CA SER A 53 -2.64 2.09 -9.22
C SER A 53 -3.88 1.63 -8.43
N SER A 54 -4.23 0.35 -8.54
CA SER A 54 -5.35 -0.23 -7.79
C SER A 54 -5.10 -0.26 -6.29
N SER A 55 -3.86 -0.54 -5.87
CA SER A 55 -3.44 -0.46 -4.47
C SER A 55 -3.62 0.95 -3.90
N ILE A 56 -3.21 1.99 -4.63
CA ILE A 56 -3.40 3.40 -4.22
C ILE A 56 -4.89 3.69 -4.00
N SER A 57 -5.77 3.27 -4.91
CA SER A 57 -7.22 3.49 -4.74
C SER A 57 -7.76 2.84 -3.47
N ILE A 58 -7.36 1.60 -3.15
CA ILE A 58 -7.75 0.93 -1.90
C ILE A 58 -7.24 1.71 -0.67
N LEU A 59 -5.99 2.19 -0.73
CA LEU A 59 -5.36 2.97 0.34
C LEU A 59 -6.04 4.33 0.56
N GLU A 60 -6.47 5.00 -0.50
CA GLU A 60 -7.24 6.24 -0.43
C GLU A 60 -8.62 6.02 0.19
N ASP A 61 -9.31 4.93 -0.18
CA ASP A 61 -10.61 4.58 0.37
C ASP A 61 -10.53 4.36 1.89
N ILE A 62 -9.56 3.58 2.37
CA ILE A 62 -9.38 3.35 3.82
C ILE A 62 -8.82 4.58 4.55
N SER A 63 -8.09 5.46 3.86
CA SER A 63 -7.64 6.74 4.40
C SER A 63 -8.79 7.70 4.67
N ASN A 64 -9.98 7.47 4.11
CA ASN A 64 -11.18 8.24 4.38
C ASN A 64 -12.08 7.61 5.47
N ASP A 65 -11.69 6.47 6.05
CA ASP A 65 -12.44 5.86 7.15
C ASP A 65 -12.47 6.81 8.37
N PRO A 66 -13.63 7.05 8.99
CA PRO A 66 -13.74 7.93 10.15
C PRO A 66 -13.08 7.35 11.42
N ASN A 67 -12.89 6.03 11.48
CA ASN A 67 -12.34 5.31 12.63
C ASN A 67 -10.85 4.97 12.50
N ILE A 68 -10.20 5.31 11.38
CA ILE A 68 -8.77 5.05 11.22
C ILE A 68 -7.93 5.86 12.23
N PRO A 69 -7.03 5.19 12.99
CA PRO A 69 -6.11 5.89 13.88
C PRO A 69 -5.18 6.84 13.12
N LEU A 70 -4.83 7.98 13.74
CA LEU A 70 -3.99 9.00 13.10
C LEU A 70 -2.65 8.45 12.59
N HIS A 71 -1.97 7.64 13.41
CA HIS A 71 -0.69 7.04 13.04
C HIS A 71 -0.83 6.12 11.82
N THR A 72 -1.89 5.32 11.75
CA THR A 72 -2.19 4.42 10.62
C THR A 72 -2.46 5.21 9.36
N ARG A 73 -3.20 6.33 9.46
CA ARG A 73 -3.48 7.22 8.32
C ARG A 73 -2.19 7.80 7.73
N THR A 74 -1.26 8.24 8.58
CA THR A 74 0.05 8.72 8.12
C THR A 74 0.87 7.63 7.43
N LEU A 75 0.86 6.41 7.97
CA LEU A 75 1.55 5.28 7.33
C LEU A 75 0.94 4.95 5.96
N ILE A 76 -0.39 4.90 5.85
CA ILE A 76 -1.07 4.64 4.58
C ILE A 76 -0.77 5.73 3.55
N TRP A 77 -0.80 7.00 3.95
CA TRP A 77 -0.42 8.11 3.07
C TRP A 77 1.02 7.96 2.55
N ASN A 78 1.97 7.62 3.44
CA ASN A 78 3.36 7.38 3.03
C ASN A 78 3.49 6.21 2.04
N VAL A 79 2.70 5.14 2.22
CA VAL A 79 2.70 3.99 1.30
C VAL A 79 2.13 4.40 -0.05
N ALA A 80 0.99 5.09 -0.08
CA ALA A 80 0.38 5.57 -1.33
C ALA A 80 1.36 6.46 -2.11
N SER A 81 2.00 7.44 -1.46
CA SER A 81 2.98 8.31 -2.11
C SER A 81 4.22 7.57 -2.63
N GLN A 82 4.63 6.47 -1.99
CA GLN A 82 5.71 5.63 -2.50
C GLN A 82 5.27 4.83 -3.73
N LEU A 83 4.05 4.27 -3.72
CA LEU A 83 3.50 3.56 -4.86
C LEU A 83 3.28 4.46 -6.08
N GLU A 84 3.03 5.77 -5.89
CA GLU A 84 2.96 6.75 -6.98
C GLU A 84 4.29 6.91 -7.73
N THR A 85 5.42 6.49 -7.13
CA THR A 85 6.74 6.54 -7.79
C THR A 85 6.97 5.40 -8.78
N ILE A 86 6.08 4.41 -8.82
CA ILE A 86 6.16 3.29 -9.77
C ILE A 86 5.87 3.81 -11.20
N PRO A 87 6.79 3.61 -12.16
CA PRO A 87 6.59 4.07 -13.52
C PRO A 87 5.47 3.29 -14.23
N VAL A 88 4.73 3.97 -15.11
CA VAL A 88 3.66 3.37 -15.94
C VAL A 88 4.24 2.60 -17.14
N ASP A 89 5.47 2.91 -17.53
CA ASP A 89 6.13 2.40 -18.74
C ASP A 89 7.25 1.39 -18.38
N GLU A 90 6.90 0.11 -18.24
CA GLU A 90 7.84 -1.03 -18.40
C GLU A 90 7.24 -2.10 -19.33
#